data_AF-A0A3D4PTZ4-F1
#
_entry.id   AF-A0A3D4PTZ4-F1
#
_cell.length_a   1.000
_cell.length_b   1.000
_cell.length_c   1.000
_cell.angle_alpha   90.00
_cell.angle_beta   90.00
_cell.angle_gamma   90.00
#
_symmetry.space_group_name_H-M   'P 1'
#
loop_
_entity.id
_entity.type
_entity.pdbx_description
1 polymer ?
#
loop_
_entity_poly.entity_id
_entity_poly.type
_entity_poly.pdbx_seq_one_letter_code
_entity_poly.pdbx_strand_id
1 'polypeptide(L)'
;MSATPPPVSSATPEERRQHLDFIQSAIARMSSASAIAKGWALTIATATFGYAGTQSSMLVALLGMFAVVLFAAVDARYLREERKYRMLFDAARIGTVKVYEMNATRYCGTLTRDECASLSWGKVVWSWSVRDFYGIMLLVGVAILVWLHCR
;
A
#
# COMPACT_ATOMS: atom_id res chain seq x y z
N MET A 1 49.51 -17.24 14.54
CA MET A 1 49.19 -15.83 14.27
C MET A 1 47.69 -15.71 14.09
N SER A 2 47.00 -15.44 15.19
CA SER A 2 45.54 -15.31 15.23
C SER A 2 45.19 -13.95 14.64
N ALA A 3 44.65 -13.92 13.42
CA ALA A 3 44.15 -12.69 12.84
C ALA A 3 42.93 -12.25 13.67
N THR A 4 43.08 -11.12 14.36
CA THR A 4 41.98 -10.40 15.01
C THR A 4 40.87 -10.18 13.98
N PRO A 5 39.59 -10.50 14.27
CA PRO A 5 38.51 -10.22 13.35
C PRO A 5 38.47 -8.70 13.07
N PRO A 6 38.31 -8.28 11.80
CA PRO A 6 38.32 -6.86 11.46
C PRO A 6 37.19 -6.13 12.21
N PRO A 7 37.43 -4.88 12.63
CA PRO A 7 36.45 -4.07 13.32
C PRO A 7 35.18 -3.92 12.46
N VAL A 8 34.02 -3.89 13.12
CA VAL A 8 32.68 -3.78 12.52
C VAL A 8 32.69 -2.79 11.36
N SER A 9 32.61 -3.33 10.14
CA SER A 9 32.74 -2.61 8.86
C SER A 9 31.83 -1.36 8.85
N SER A 10 32.45 -0.17 8.85
CA SER A 10 31.79 1.03 8.40
C SER A 10 31.50 0.87 6.91
N ALA A 11 30.23 0.69 6.56
CA ALA A 11 29.75 0.55 5.19
C ALA A 11 30.50 1.47 4.22
N THR A 12 30.95 0.94 3.09
CA THR A 12 31.51 1.79 2.05
C THR A 12 30.42 2.71 1.48
N PRO A 13 30.77 3.88 0.92
CA PRO A 13 29.80 4.74 0.26
C PRO A 13 29.01 4.05 -0.86
N GLU A 14 29.65 3.08 -1.55
CA GLU A 14 29.02 2.27 -2.60
C GLU A 14 27.98 1.30 -2.03
N GLU A 15 28.31 0.57 -0.97
CA GLU A 15 27.38 -0.33 -0.27
C GLU A 15 26.16 0.43 0.26
N ARG A 16 26.36 1.64 0.78
CA ARG A 16 25.26 2.49 1.25
C ARG A 16 24.36 2.94 0.10
N ARG A 17 24.92 3.35 -1.05
CA ARG A 17 24.13 3.70 -2.24
C ARG A 17 23.32 2.50 -2.72
N GLN A 18 23.96 1.34 -2.83
CA GLN A 18 23.31 0.10 -3.25
C GLN A 18 22.19 -0.31 -2.29
N HIS A 19 22.40 -0.17 -0.98
CA HIS A 19 21.35 -0.45 0.01
C HIS A 19 20.14 0.47 -0.16
N LEU A 20 20.37 1.78 -0.36
CA LEU A 20 19.28 2.73 -0.64
C LEU A 20 18.53 2.37 -1.94
N ASP A 21 19.25 1.96 -2.98
CA ASP A 21 18.64 1.53 -4.26
C ASP A 21 17.76 0.27 -4.08
N PHE A 22 18.19 -0.68 -3.24
CA PHE A 22 17.36 -1.86 -2.92
C PHE A 22 16.07 -1.48 -2.19
N ILE A 23 16.15 -0.58 -1.20
CA ILE A 23 14.96 -0.09 -0.49
C ILE A 23 14.03 0.64 -1.47
N GLN A 24 14.59 1.51 -2.31
CA GLN A 24 13.83 2.27 -3.30
C GLN A 24 13.13 1.36 -4.32
N SER A 25 13.79 0.28 -4.76
CA SER A 25 13.18 -0.73 -5.62
C SER A 25 11.98 -1.42 -4.95
N ALA A 26 12.07 -1.74 -3.66
CA ALA A 26 10.94 -2.28 -2.90
C ALA A 26 9.78 -1.29 -2.81
N ILE A 27 10.04 -0.01 -2.53
CA ILE A 27 9.04 1.08 -2.50
C ILE A 27 8.34 1.19 -3.86
N ALA A 28 9.11 1.23 -4.96
CA ALA A 28 8.58 1.34 -6.31
C ALA A 28 7.67 0.15 -6.68
N ARG A 29 8.04 -1.07 -6.26
CA ARG A 29 7.20 -2.26 -6.45
C ARG A 29 5.88 -2.18 -5.69
N MET A 30 5.87 -1.67 -4.45
CA MET A 30 4.63 -1.49 -3.68
C MET A 30 3.72 -0.45 -4.33
N SER A 31 4.28 0.68 -4.77
CA SER A 31 3.54 1.72 -5.50
C SER A 31 2.94 1.17 -6.82
N SER A 32 3.71 0.36 -7.56
CA SER A 32 3.22 -0.27 -8.79
C SER A 32 2.11 -1.28 -8.52
N ALA A 33 2.27 -2.15 -7.52
CA ALA A 33 1.23 -3.11 -7.12
C ALA A 33 -0.06 -2.42 -6.66
N SER A 34 0.05 -1.30 -5.94
CA SER A 34 -1.06 -0.42 -5.57
C SER A 34 -1.79 0.15 -6.80
N ALA A 35 -1.05 0.67 -7.79
CA ALA A 35 -1.64 1.19 -9.02
C ALA A 35 -2.36 0.09 -9.84
N ILE A 36 -1.78 -1.10 -9.91
CA ILE A 36 -2.39 -2.26 -10.57
C ILE A 36 -3.70 -2.67 -9.87
N ALA A 37 -3.71 -2.70 -8.54
CA ALA A 37 -4.92 -3.00 -7.77
C ALA A 37 -6.04 -1.99 -8.03
N LYS A 38 -5.71 -0.69 -8.14
CA LYS A 38 -6.67 0.37 -8.51
C LYS A 38 -7.22 0.19 -9.93
N GLY A 39 -6.36 -0.18 -10.88
CA GLY A 39 -6.77 -0.47 -12.26
C GLY A 39 -7.81 -1.59 -12.31
N TRP A 40 -7.51 -2.73 -11.67
CA TRP A 40 -8.44 -3.86 -11.62
C TRP A 40 -9.74 -3.55 -10.88
N ALA A 41 -9.68 -2.76 -9.80
CA ALA A 41 -10.88 -2.31 -9.11
C ALA A 41 -11.80 -1.49 -10.03
N LEU A 42 -11.23 -0.54 -10.80
CA LEU A 42 -11.98 0.26 -11.76
C LEU A 42 -12.61 -0.60 -12.86
N THR A 43 -11.88 -1.56 -13.40
CA THR A 43 -12.38 -2.48 -14.43
C THR A 43 -13.57 -3.30 -13.92
N ILE A 44 -13.44 -3.90 -12.74
CA ILE A 44 -14.51 -4.72 -12.14
C ILE A 44 -15.71 -3.86 -11.76
N ALA A 45 -15.49 -2.68 -11.18
CA ALA A 45 -16.55 -1.74 -10.86
C ALA A 45 -17.33 -1.35 -12.13
N THR A 46 -16.63 -0.96 -13.20
CA THR A 46 -17.26 -0.58 -14.47
C THR A 46 -18.09 -1.71 -15.06
N ALA A 47 -17.55 -2.93 -15.10
CA ALA A 47 -18.25 -4.09 -15.65
C ALA A 47 -19.50 -4.45 -14.83
N THR A 48 -19.37 -4.55 -13.50
CA THR A 48 -20.47 -4.93 -12.61
C THR A 48 -21.55 -3.87 -12.54
N PHE A 49 -21.18 -2.59 -12.45
CA PHE A 49 -22.11 -1.48 -12.41
C PHE A 49 -22.86 -1.28 -13.73
N GLY A 50 -22.17 -1.39 -14.87
CA GLY A 50 -22.79 -1.34 -16.19
C GLY A 50 -23.76 -2.51 -16.40
N TYR A 51 -23.38 -3.72 -16.00
CA TYR A 51 -24.26 -4.89 -16.08
C TYR A 51 -25.48 -4.75 -15.16
N ALA A 52 -25.28 -4.32 -13.91
CA ALA A 52 -26.36 -4.11 -12.95
C ALA A 52 -27.39 -3.08 -13.46
N GLY A 53 -26.92 -2.00 -14.10
CA GLY A 53 -27.81 -0.97 -14.67
C GLY A 53 -28.63 -1.46 -15.86
N THR A 54 -28.08 -2.36 -16.68
CA THR A 54 -28.75 -2.88 -17.89
C THR A 54 -29.70 -4.04 -17.58
N GLN A 55 -29.33 -4.93 -16.66
CA GLN A 55 -30.11 -6.11 -16.28
C GLN A 55 -30.95 -5.91 -15.01
N SER A 56 -31.00 -4.68 -14.49
CA SER A 56 -31.66 -4.32 -13.23
C SER A 56 -31.31 -5.24 -12.05
N SER A 57 -30.06 -5.72 -11.99
CA SER A 57 -29.62 -6.71 -11.01
C SER A 57 -28.90 -6.05 -9.83
N MET A 58 -29.65 -5.84 -8.74
CA MET A 58 -29.10 -5.30 -7.49
C MET A 58 -27.98 -6.17 -6.92
N LEU A 59 -28.07 -7.49 -7.06
CA LEU A 59 -27.04 -8.43 -6.62
C LEU A 59 -25.70 -8.20 -7.31
N VAL A 60 -25.71 -7.90 -8.62
CA VAL A 60 -24.47 -7.64 -9.36
C VAL A 60 -23.83 -6.31 -8.94
N ALA A 61 -24.63 -5.28 -8.64
CA ALA A 61 -24.13 -4.03 -8.09
C ALA A 61 -23.48 -4.24 -6.70
N LEU A 62 -24.13 -5.01 -5.82
CA LEU A 62 -23.57 -5.36 -4.50
C LEU A 62 -22.28 -6.17 -4.63
N LEU A 63 -22.20 -7.11 -5.57
CA LEU A 63 -20.98 -7.89 -5.82
C LEU A 63 -19.84 -6.99 -6.32
N GLY A 64 -20.15 -6.02 -7.18
CA GLY A 64 -19.21 -4.98 -7.62
C GLY A 64 -18.67 -4.15 -6.46
N MET A 65 -19.54 -3.63 -5.60
CA MET A 65 -19.15 -2.88 -4.41
C MET A 65 -18.29 -3.72 -3.46
N PHE A 66 -18.66 -4.99 -3.26
CA PHE A 66 -17.86 -5.91 -2.45
C PHE A 66 -16.45 -6.10 -3.03
N ALA A 67 -16.33 -6.30 -4.34
CA ALA A 67 -15.02 -6.38 -5.00
C ALA A 67 -14.21 -5.08 -4.82
N VAL A 68 -14.83 -3.91 -4.98
CA VAL A 68 -14.19 -2.60 -4.73
C VAL A 68 -13.62 -2.52 -3.31
N VAL A 69 -14.36 -2.96 -2.30
CA VAL A 69 -13.88 -3.00 -0.90
C VAL A 69 -12.70 -3.95 -0.73
N LEU A 70 -12.71 -5.13 -1.36
CA LEU A 70 -11.58 -6.07 -1.31
C LEU A 70 -10.32 -5.46 -1.93
N PHE A 71 -10.43 -4.82 -3.09
CA PHE A 71 -9.30 -4.14 -3.71
C PHE A 71 -8.81 -2.96 -2.86
N ALA A 72 -9.71 -2.21 -2.20
CA ALA A 72 -9.32 -1.16 -1.27
C ALA A 72 -8.49 -1.70 -0.09
N ALA A 73 -8.84 -2.88 0.43
CA ALA A 73 -8.09 -3.53 1.50
C ALA A 73 -6.69 -3.97 1.05
N VAL A 74 -6.57 -4.52 -0.16
CA VAL A 74 -5.28 -4.89 -0.77
C VAL A 74 -4.42 -3.64 -1.02
N ASP A 75 -5.03 -2.57 -1.54
CA ASP A 75 -4.34 -1.31 -1.79
C ASP A 75 -3.83 -0.66 -0.50
N ALA A 76 -4.65 -0.67 0.55
CA ALA A 76 -4.25 -0.22 1.89
C ALA A 76 -3.08 -1.05 2.44
N ARG A 77 -3.03 -2.36 2.17
CA ARG A 77 -1.88 -3.21 2.57
C ARG A 77 -0.61 -2.75 1.87
N TYR A 78 -0.65 -2.54 0.56
CA TYR A 78 0.52 -2.06 -0.19
C TYR A 78 0.99 -0.70 0.30
N LEU A 79 0.07 0.24 0.54
CA LEU A 79 0.41 1.56 1.09
C LEU A 79 1.02 1.46 2.49
N ARG A 80 0.52 0.55 3.33
CA ARG A 80 1.10 0.32 4.66
C ARG A 80 2.53 -0.21 4.56
N GLU A 81 2.78 -1.20 3.71
CA GLU A 81 4.14 -1.73 3.50
C GLU A 81 5.07 -0.66 2.93
N GLU A 82 4.59 0.13 1.97
CA GLU A 82 5.34 1.24 1.41
C GLU A 82 5.80 2.23 2.49
N ARG A 83 4.91 2.62 3.42
CA ARG A 83 5.26 3.49 4.54
C ARG A 83 6.38 2.89 5.40
N LYS A 84 6.34 1.59 5.69
CA LYS A 84 7.42 0.92 6.46
C LYS A 84 8.75 0.98 5.72
N TYR A 85 8.75 0.74 4.41
CA TYR A 85 9.98 0.83 3.61
C TYR A 85 10.49 2.26 3.48
N ARG A 86 9.63 3.27 3.42
CA ARG A 86 10.03 4.69 3.47
C ARG A 86 10.73 5.02 4.79
N MET A 87 10.22 4.51 5.91
CA MET A 87 10.85 4.69 7.23
C MET A 87 12.21 3.96 7.31
N LEU A 88 12.28 2.74 6.76
CA LEU A 88 13.55 2.01 6.63
C LEU A 88 14.54 2.78 5.74
N PHE A 89 14.08 3.40 4.66
CA PHE A 89 14.88 4.24 3.78
C PHE A 89 15.46 5.43 4.54
N ASP A 90 14.62 6.17 5.28
CA ASP A 90 15.06 7.32 6.06
C ASP A 90 16.12 6.94 7.09
N ALA A 91 15.94 5.79 7.75
CA ALA A 91 16.87 5.23 8.71
C ALA A 91 18.20 4.79 8.08
N ALA A 92 18.15 4.07 6.95
CA ALA A 92 19.33 3.70 6.19
C ALA A 92 20.08 4.94 5.65
N ARG A 93 19.34 5.98 5.26
CA ARG A 93 19.90 7.26 4.81
C ARG A 93 20.65 7.98 5.92
N ILE A 94 20.32 7.81 7.19
CA ILE A 94 21.07 8.42 8.31
C ILE A 94 22.09 7.46 8.95
N GLY A 95 22.17 6.22 8.48
CA GLY A 95 23.13 5.22 8.96
C GLY A 95 22.75 4.56 10.28
N THR A 96 21.49 4.62 10.69
CA THR A 96 20.99 3.98 11.93
C THR A 96 20.65 2.50 11.75
N VAL A 97 20.77 1.98 10.53
CA VAL A 97 20.43 0.61 10.17
C VAL A 97 21.66 -0.08 9.55
N LYS A 98 21.81 -1.37 9.83
CA LYS A 98 22.86 -2.21 9.23
C LYS A 98 22.73 -2.22 7.71
N VAL A 99 23.86 -2.21 7.02
CA VAL A 99 23.95 -2.35 5.56
C VAL A 99 23.19 -3.59 5.10
N TYR A 100 22.41 -3.42 4.03
CA TYR A 100 21.59 -4.47 3.41
C TYR A 100 20.46 -5.03 4.29
N GLU A 101 20.13 -4.38 5.42
CA GLU A 101 18.91 -4.72 6.15
C GLU A 101 17.68 -4.40 5.30
N MET A 102 16.86 -5.41 5.05
CA MET A 102 15.66 -5.35 4.22
C MET A 102 14.39 -5.64 5.01
N ASN A 103 14.51 -5.98 6.30
CA ASN A 103 13.37 -6.32 7.13
C ASN A 103 12.71 -5.06 7.71
N ALA A 104 11.86 -4.42 6.90
CA ALA A 104 11.10 -3.25 7.32
C ALA A 104 10.16 -3.52 8.51
N THR A 105 9.68 -4.77 8.66
CA THR A 105 8.84 -5.17 9.81
C THR A 105 9.62 -5.19 11.11
N ARG A 106 10.89 -5.66 11.08
CA ARG A 106 11.77 -5.63 12.24
C ARG A 106 12.09 -4.19 12.64
N TYR A 107 12.31 -3.31 11.66
CA TYR A 107 12.54 -1.89 11.91
C TYR A 107 11.32 -1.19 12.52
N CYS A 108 10.09 -1.69 12.30
CA CYS A 108 8.91 -1.13 12.95
C CYS A 108 8.97 -1.16 14.50
N GLY A 109 9.77 -2.07 15.08
CA GLY A 109 9.96 -2.16 16.52
C GLY A 109 10.77 -1.01 17.13
N THR A 110 11.45 -0.20 16.31
CA THR A 110 12.29 0.93 16.76
C THR A 110 11.65 2.30 16.51
N LEU A 111 10.38 2.32 16.09
CA LEU A 111 9.69 3.53 15.67
C LEU A 111 9.12 4.33 16.84
N THR A 112 9.01 5.64 16.64
CA THR A 112 8.30 6.55 17.53
C THR A 112 6.79 6.31 17.53
N ARG A 113 6.09 6.89 18.51
CA ARG A 113 4.63 6.78 18.62
C ARG A 113 3.91 7.33 17.39
N ASP A 114 4.38 8.44 16.84
CA ASP A 114 3.76 9.12 15.70
C ASP A 114 3.93 8.32 14.40
N GLU A 115 5.12 7.74 14.23
CA GLU A 115 5.46 6.80 13.18
C GLU A 115 4.58 5.54 13.24
N CYS A 116 4.45 4.92 14.42
CA CYS A 116 3.53 3.81 14.64
C CYS A 116 2.07 4.19 14.32
N ALA A 117 1.64 5.39 14.74
CA ALA A 117 0.30 5.89 14.45
C ALA A 117 0.07 6.06 12.94
N SER A 118 1.09 6.44 12.17
CA SER A 118 1.03 6.54 10.70
C SER A 118 0.80 5.20 10.01
N LEU A 119 1.21 4.08 10.64
CA LEU A 119 1.03 2.71 10.15
C LEU A 119 -0.31 2.08 10.56
N SER A 120 -1.09 2.76 11.42
CA SER A 120 -2.41 2.29 11.83
C SER A 120 -3.34 2.12 10.64
N TRP A 121 -4.09 1.01 10.62
CA TRP A 121 -5.06 0.69 9.58
C TRP A 121 -6.02 1.85 9.30
N GLY A 122 -6.49 2.55 10.34
CA GLY A 122 -7.38 3.69 10.18
C GLY A 122 -6.75 4.83 9.37
N LYS A 123 -5.50 5.22 9.69
CA LYS A 123 -4.80 6.28 8.94
C LYS A 123 -4.37 5.85 7.53
N VAL A 124 -4.19 4.56 7.31
CA VAL A 124 -3.84 4.04 5.98
C VAL A 124 -5.07 4.03 5.08
N VAL A 125 -6.19 3.49 5.54
CA VAL A 125 -7.44 3.44 4.77
C VAL A 125 -8.01 4.85 4.55
N TRP A 126 -7.85 5.75 5.53
CA TRP A 126 -8.27 7.15 5.41
C TRP A 126 -7.26 8.03 4.65
N SER A 127 -6.22 7.45 4.05
CA SER A 127 -5.34 8.25 3.19
C SER A 127 -6.12 8.77 1.99
N TRP A 128 -5.72 9.95 1.52
CA TRP A 128 -6.28 10.57 0.31
C TRP A 128 -6.32 9.58 -0.88
N SER A 129 -5.24 8.82 -1.07
CA SER A 129 -5.10 7.88 -2.19
C SER A 129 -6.06 6.68 -2.15
N VAL A 130 -6.48 6.23 -0.97
CA VAL A 130 -7.38 5.07 -0.80
C VAL A 130 -8.82 5.57 -0.69
N ARG A 131 -9.06 6.49 0.25
CA ARG A 131 -10.40 7.01 0.54
C ARG A 131 -11.05 7.63 -0.70
N ASP A 132 -10.35 8.52 -1.40
CA ASP A 132 -10.99 9.28 -2.48
C ASP A 132 -11.22 8.39 -3.71
N PHE A 133 -10.23 7.57 -4.06
CA PHE A 133 -10.31 6.67 -5.21
C PHE A 133 -11.42 5.62 -5.05
N TYR A 134 -11.42 4.88 -3.95
CA TYR A 134 -12.41 3.83 -3.71
C TYR A 134 -13.74 4.40 -3.23
N GLY A 135 -13.73 5.54 -2.53
CA GLY A 135 -14.94 6.24 -2.09
C GLY A 135 -15.81 6.69 -3.26
N ILE A 136 -15.21 7.26 -4.31
CA ILE A 136 -15.95 7.64 -5.52
C ILE A 136 -16.59 6.41 -6.18
N MET A 137 -15.88 5.28 -6.28
CA MET A 137 -16.45 4.05 -6.84
C MET A 137 -17.63 3.54 -6.01
N LEU A 138 -17.53 3.57 -4.68
CA LEU A 138 -18.62 3.16 -3.80
C LEU A 138 -19.81 4.12 -3.88
N LEU A 139 -19.59 5.42 -4.00
CA LEU A 139 -20.65 6.41 -4.21
C LEU A 139 -21.41 6.14 -5.51
N VAL A 140 -20.71 5.80 -6.60
CA VAL A 140 -21.35 5.39 -7.86
C VAL A 140 -22.17 4.11 -7.66
N GLY A 141 -21.63 3.11 -6.96
CA GLY A 141 -22.35 1.89 -6.63
C GLY A 141 -23.64 2.16 -5.84
N VAL A 142 -23.58 3.03 -4.82
CA VAL A 142 -24.76 3.45 -4.05
C VAL A 142 -25.78 4.18 -4.92
N ALA A 143 -25.34 5.09 -5.79
CA ALA A 143 -26.24 5.80 -6.70
C ALA A 143 -26.99 4.83 -7.62
N ILE A 144 -26.31 3.79 -8.13
CA ILE A 144 -26.93 2.74 -8.95
C ILE A 144 -27.93 1.92 -8.12
N LEU A 145 -27.58 1.54 -6.88
CA LEU A 145 -28.51 0.81 -6.02
C LEU A 145 -29.78 1.61 -5.72
N VAL A 146 -29.65 2.91 -5.43
CA VAL A 146 -30.80 3.81 -5.21
C VAL A 146 -31.64 3.92 -6.48
N TRP A 147 -31.00 4.12 -7.64
CA TRP A 147 -31.69 4.20 -8.93
C TRP A 147 -32.46 2.90 -9.25
N LEU A 148 -31.85 1.73 -9.00
CA LEU A 148 -32.49 0.43 -9.18
C LEU A 148 -33.63 0.17 -8.19
N HIS A 149 -33.58 0.74 -6.99
CA HIS A 149 -34.63 0.57 -5.98
C HIS A 149 -35.86 1.45 -6.24
N CYS A 150 -35.67 2.63 -6.86
CA CYS A 150 -36.75 3.55 -7.21
C CYS A 150 -37.44 3.24 -8.55
N ARG A 151 -36.91 2.29 -9.32
CA ARG A 151 -37.43 1.88 -10.63
C ARG A 151 -38.38 0.69 -10.49
#